data_AF-A0A0Q4J848-F1
#
_entry.id   AF-A0A0Q4J848-F1
#
_cell.length_a   1.000
_cell.length_b   1.000
_cell.length_c   1.000
_cell.angle_alpha   90.00
_cell.angle_beta   90.00
_cell.angle_gamma   90.00
#
_symmetry.space_group_name_H-M   'P 1'
#
loop_
_entity.id
_entity.type
_entity.pdbx_description
1 polymer ?
#
loop_
_entity_poly.entity_id
_entity_poly.type
_entity_poly.pdbx_seq_one_letter_code
_entity_poly.pdbx_strand_id
1 'polypeptide(L)'
;MRLILLPLLIVATPAMAQIWDGGRSVARPAPRQIDPDVFARSREARGIDRSIRDGVRRGELTRREGRELRAQAGAIGRTSGGLSAGIGPQQTTALLGLRGLVDARRAQGRERKAGR
;
A
#
# COMPACT_ATOMS: atom_id res chain seq x y z
N MET A 1 33.95 -55.37 39.62
CA MET A 1 33.88 -54.91 38.22
C MET A 1 33.09 -53.62 38.18
N ARG A 2 33.65 -52.55 37.63
CA ARG A 2 33.00 -51.23 37.45
C ARG A 2 31.89 -51.33 36.38
N LEU A 3 30.74 -50.70 36.61
CA LEU A 3 29.88 -50.15 35.56
C LEU A 3 29.22 -48.85 36.08
N ILE A 4 29.42 -47.79 35.30
CA ILE A 4 28.97 -46.41 35.45
C ILE A 4 27.57 -46.30 34.83
N LEU A 5 26.64 -45.49 35.37
CA LEU A 5 25.66 -44.80 34.52
C LEU A 5 25.06 -43.53 35.18
N LEU A 6 24.95 -42.51 34.32
CA LEU A 6 24.70 -41.08 34.53
C LEU A 6 23.39 -40.68 35.25
N PRO A 7 23.30 -39.42 35.76
CA PRO A 7 22.04 -38.84 36.22
C PRO A 7 21.23 -38.35 35.00
N LEU A 8 20.04 -38.92 34.78
CA LEU A 8 19.12 -38.46 33.73
C LEU A 8 18.08 -37.51 34.34
N LEU A 9 18.28 -36.23 34.04
CA LEU A 9 17.31 -35.14 33.86
C LEU A 9 15.91 -35.32 34.48
N ILE A 10 15.67 -34.50 35.50
CA ILE A 10 14.36 -34.06 35.97
C ILE A 10 13.61 -33.38 34.82
N VAL A 11 12.45 -33.89 34.44
CA VAL A 11 11.38 -33.08 33.84
C VAL A 11 10.14 -33.33 34.68
N ALA A 12 9.78 -32.30 35.46
CA ALA A 12 8.56 -32.25 36.24
C ALA A 12 7.34 -32.32 35.31
N THR A 13 6.39 -33.19 35.64
CA THR A 13 5.00 -33.16 35.19
C THR A 13 4.31 -31.90 35.76
N PRO A 14 3.28 -31.33 35.10
CA PRO A 14 1.93 -31.86 35.32
C PRO A 14 1.00 -31.85 34.11
N ALA A 15 0.01 -32.73 34.24
CA ALA A 15 -1.18 -32.88 33.43
C ALA A 15 -1.79 -31.55 32.94
N MET A 16 -1.97 -31.41 31.62
CA MET A 16 -2.89 -30.45 31.06
C MET A 16 -4.32 -30.96 31.21
N ALA A 17 -4.91 -30.71 32.38
CA ALA A 17 -6.35 -30.59 32.49
C ALA A 17 -6.75 -29.26 31.84
N GLN A 18 -6.96 -29.26 30.52
CA GLN A 18 -7.58 -28.12 29.85
C GLN A 18 -9.10 -28.28 29.94
N ILE A 19 -9.60 -27.60 30.96
CA ILE A 19 -10.99 -27.34 31.29
C ILE A 19 -11.74 -26.88 30.03
N TRP A 20 -12.77 -27.63 29.64
CA TRP A 20 -13.80 -27.17 28.71
C TRP A 20 -14.62 -26.09 29.40
N ASP A 21 -14.21 -24.83 29.24
CA ASP A 21 -14.94 -23.67 29.75
C ASP A 21 -15.75 -23.04 28.62
N GLY A 22 -17.06 -23.30 28.66
CA GLY A 22 -18.03 -22.69 27.78
C GLY A 22 -18.13 -21.20 28.08
N GLY A 23 -17.53 -20.36 27.22
CA GLY A 23 -17.62 -18.92 27.40
C GLY A 23 -17.20 -18.17 26.16
N ARG A 24 -18.14 -17.42 25.58
CA ARG A 24 -17.97 -16.54 24.41
C ARG A 24 -16.64 -15.79 24.42
N SER A 25 -15.69 -16.23 23.60
CA SER A 25 -14.62 -15.37 23.13
C SER A 25 -15.00 -14.91 21.73
N VAL A 26 -15.84 -13.87 21.66
CA VAL A 26 -15.93 -13.07 20.46
C VAL A 26 -14.56 -12.43 20.34
N ALA A 27 -13.64 -13.09 19.64
CA ALA A 27 -12.34 -12.53 19.31
C ALA A 27 -12.65 -11.26 18.53
N ARG A 28 -12.62 -10.12 19.22
CA ARG A 28 -12.62 -8.81 18.58
C ARG A 28 -11.47 -8.89 17.58
N PRO A 29 -11.71 -8.79 16.26
CA PRO A 29 -10.61 -8.80 15.32
C PRO A 29 -9.67 -7.67 15.75
N ALA A 30 -8.40 -8.02 15.97
CA ALA A 30 -7.37 -7.04 16.26
C ALA A 30 -7.52 -5.89 15.25
N PRO A 31 -7.40 -4.61 15.67
CA PRO A 31 -7.47 -3.51 14.72
C PRO A 31 -6.49 -3.83 13.60
N ARG A 32 -7.01 -4.01 12.36
CA ARG A 32 -6.19 -4.29 11.19
C ARG A 32 -5.07 -3.26 11.22
N GLN A 33 -3.83 -3.72 11.41
CA GLN A 33 -2.70 -2.82 11.37
C GLN A 33 -2.71 -2.18 9.98
N ILE A 34 -3.10 -0.90 10.03
CA ILE A 34 -2.79 0.16 9.09
C ILE A 34 -1.43 0.02 8.42
N ASP A 35 -1.21 -0.86 7.44
CA ASP A 35 0.11 -0.99 6.82
C ASP A 35 0.58 0.41 6.35
N PRO A 36 1.63 0.97 6.99
CA PRO A 36 2.08 2.34 6.74
C PRO A 36 2.45 2.56 5.26
N ASP A 37 2.88 1.51 4.57
CA ASP A 37 3.19 1.57 3.16
C ASP A 37 1.91 1.69 2.32
N VAL A 38 0.81 1.05 2.71
CA VAL A 38 -0.49 1.21 2.01
C VAL A 38 -1.01 2.64 2.14
N PHE A 39 -0.81 3.30 3.28
CA PHE A 39 -1.15 4.71 3.46
C PHE A 39 -0.26 5.65 2.65
N ALA A 40 1.06 5.43 2.63
CA ALA A 40 1.99 6.21 1.83
C ALA A 40 1.65 6.10 0.34
N ARG A 41 1.40 4.88 -0.15
CA ARG A 41 0.98 4.60 -1.54
C ARG A 41 -0.37 5.25 -1.90
N SER A 42 -1.34 5.22 -0.99
CA SER A 42 -2.64 5.91 -1.16
C SER A 42 -2.51 7.44 -1.13
N ARG A 43 -1.50 7.97 -0.43
CA ARG A 43 -1.18 9.41 -0.41
C ARG A 43 -0.54 9.82 -1.75
N GLU A 44 0.33 8.99 -2.33
CA GLU A 44 0.95 9.25 -3.63
C GLU A 44 -0.10 9.30 -4.75
N ALA A 45 -1.02 8.33 -4.81
CA ALA A 45 -2.10 8.33 -5.80
C ALA A 45 -2.97 9.60 -5.72
N ARG A 46 -3.27 10.08 -4.51
CA ARG A 46 -3.96 11.35 -4.27
C ARG A 46 -3.11 12.56 -4.68
N GLY A 47 -1.79 12.48 -4.52
CA GLY A 47 -0.83 13.49 -4.98
C GLY A 47 -0.84 13.65 -6.49
N ILE A 48 -0.92 12.54 -7.23
CA ILE A 48 -0.97 12.54 -8.71
C ILE A 48 -2.24 13.24 -9.22
N ASP A 49 -3.44 12.90 -8.70
CA ASP A 49 -4.68 13.55 -9.16
C ASP A 49 -4.67 15.06 -8.86
N ARG A 50 -4.13 15.47 -7.70
CA ARG A 50 -3.92 16.88 -7.37
C ARG A 50 -2.98 17.55 -8.37
N SER A 51 -1.83 16.94 -8.67
CA SER A 51 -0.87 17.47 -9.65
C SER A 51 -1.50 17.65 -11.04
N ILE A 52 -2.29 16.68 -11.50
CA ILE A 52 -3.01 16.77 -12.77
C ILE A 52 -4.02 17.93 -12.74
N ARG A 53 -4.81 18.05 -11.67
CA ARG A 53 -5.80 19.12 -11.51
C ARG A 53 -5.14 20.50 -11.50
N ASP A 54 -4.02 20.65 -10.80
CA ASP A 54 -3.27 21.89 -10.71
C ASP A 54 -2.63 22.22 -12.06
N GLY A 55 -2.08 21.24 -12.77
CA GLY A 55 -1.54 21.41 -14.12
C GLY A 55 -2.60 21.94 -15.09
N VAL A 56 -3.82 21.39 -15.06
CA VAL A 56 -4.94 21.92 -15.88
C VAL A 56 -5.34 23.33 -15.45
N ARG A 57 -5.45 23.60 -14.14
CA ARG A 57 -5.82 24.93 -13.63
C ARG A 57 -4.81 26.01 -14.01
N ARG A 58 -3.52 25.68 -14.01
CA ARG A 58 -2.42 26.61 -14.36
C ARG A 58 -2.20 26.76 -15.87
N GLY A 59 -2.90 25.96 -16.69
CA GLY A 59 -2.71 25.90 -18.13
C GLY A 59 -1.46 25.13 -18.57
N GLU A 60 -0.81 24.42 -17.66
CA GLU A 60 0.34 23.56 -17.95
C GLU A 60 -0.10 22.23 -18.60
N LEU A 61 -1.36 21.84 -18.42
CA LEU A 61 -1.98 20.72 -19.11
C LEU A 61 -3.26 21.21 -19.80
N THR A 62 -3.51 20.69 -20.99
CA THR A 62 -4.81 20.84 -21.64
C THR A 62 -5.87 20.00 -20.91
N ARG A 63 -7.15 20.36 -21.10
CA ARG A 63 -8.26 19.57 -20.54
C ARG A 63 -8.25 18.12 -21.04
N ARG A 64 -7.79 17.89 -22.27
CA ARG A 64 -7.68 16.55 -22.86
C ARG A 64 -6.59 15.74 -22.17
N GLU A 65 -5.38 16.27 -22.08
CA GLU A 65 -4.26 15.61 -21.39
C GLU A 65 -4.61 15.30 -19.93
N GLY A 66 -5.27 16.23 -19.23
CA GLY A 66 -5.72 16.00 -17.86
C GLY A 66 -6.74 14.87 -17.72
N ARG A 67 -7.63 14.67 -18.69
CA ARG A 67 -8.57 13.53 -18.70
C ARG A 67 -7.86 12.21 -18.94
N GLU A 68 -6.92 12.17 -19.89
CA GLU A 68 -6.13 10.97 -20.19
C GLU A 68 -5.30 10.51 -18.98
N LEU A 69 -4.61 11.46 -18.32
CA LEU A 69 -3.80 11.16 -17.14
C LEU A 69 -4.64 10.66 -15.96
N ARG A 70 -5.85 11.22 -15.77
CA ARG A 70 -6.80 10.71 -14.76
C ARG A 70 -7.32 9.32 -15.09
N ALA A 71 -7.59 9.05 -16.37
CA ALA A 71 -8.00 7.71 -16.81
C ALA A 71 -6.90 6.68 -16.54
N GLN A 72 -5.63 7.03 -16.77
CA GLN A 72 -4.47 6.20 -16.43
C GLN A 72 -4.35 5.99 -14.92
N ALA A 73 -4.46 7.06 -14.11
CA ALA A 73 -4.45 6.94 -12.65
C ALA A 73 -5.56 6.02 -12.14
N GLY A 74 -6.77 6.15 -12.69
CA GLY A 74 -7.92 5.30 -12.36
C GLY A 74 -7.79 3.87 -12.88
N ALA A 75 -7.08 3.64 -13.98
CA ALA A 75 -6.76 2.28 -14.44
C ALA A 75 -5.82 1.59 -13.43
N ILE A 76 -4.73 2.25 -13.03
CA ILE A 76 -3.78 1.75 -12.03
C ILE A 76 -4.47 1.48 -10.69
N GLY A 77 -5.37 2.38 -10.26
CA GLY A 77 -6.14 2.22 -9.03
C GLY A 77 -7.22 1.13 -9.08
N ARG A 78 -7.70 0.72 -10.27
CA ARG A 78 -8.72 -0.33 -10.42
C ARG A 78 -8.13 -1.73 -10.54
N THR A 79 -6.89 -1.87 -11.02
CA THR A 79 -6.17 -3.16 -11.07
C THR A 79 -5.89 -3.73 -9.67
N SER A 80 -6.22 -3.01 -8.59
CA SER A 80 -5.88 -3.35 -7.22
C SER A 80 -6.89 -4.24 -6.50
N GLY A 81 -7.96 -4.75 -7.14
CA GLY A 81 -8.98 -5.58 -6.46
C GLY A 81 -9.71 -4.85 -5.31
N GLY A 82 -9.69 -3.52 -5.31
CA GLY A 82 -10.18 -2.68 -4.21
C GLY A 82 -9.12 -2.36 -3.16
N LEU A 83 -9.33 -1.27 -2.41
CA LEU A 83 -8.42 -0.73 -1.38
C LEU A 83 -8.00 -1.72 -0.27
N SER A 84 -8.61 -2.90 -0.19
CA SER A 84 -8.33 -3.92 0.83
C SER A 84 -7.13 -4.82 0.52
N ALA A 85 -6.66 -4.92 -0.73
CA ALA A 85 -5.56 -5.84 -1.09
C ALA A 85 -4.15 -5.22 -0.95
N GLY A 86 -4.05 -3.94 -0.61
CA GLY A 86 -2.77 -3.22 -0.58
C GLY A 86 -2.24 -2.94 -2.00
N ILE A 87 -1.57 -1.80 -2.16
CA ILE A 87 -0.98 -1.42 -3.45
C ILE A 87 0.31 -2.22 -3.63
N GLY A 88 0.31 -3.23 -4.50
CA GLY A 88 1.50 -4.06 -4.73
C GLY A 88 2.71 -3.26 -5.26
N PRO A 89 3.94 -3.82 -5.22
CA PRO A 89 5.15 -3.16 -5.72
C PRO A 89 5.03 -2.74 -7.19
N GLN A 90 4.41 -3.57 -8.03
CA GLN A 90 4.15 -3.25 -9.44
C GLN A 90 3.26 -2.01 -9.64
N GLN A 91 2.29 -1.79 -8.75
CA GLN A 91 1.44 -0.60 -8.79
C GLN A 91 2.18 0.64 -8.31
N THR A 92 3.12 0.50 -7.36
CA THR A 92 3.98 1.60 -6.94
C THR A 92 4.85 2.08 -8.09
N THR A 93 5.46 1.15 -8.84
CA THR A 93 6.21 1.48 -10.07
C THR A 93 5.32 2.15 -11.11
N ALA A 94 4.09 1.68 -11.31
CA ALA A 94 3.14 2.29 -12.24
C ALA A 94 2.74 3.71 -11.81
N LEU A 95 2.49 3.95 -10.52
CA LEU A 95 2.19 5.27 -9.98
C LEU A 95 3.39 6.23 -10.11
N LEU A 96 4.60 5.77 -9.83
CA LEU A 96 5.83 6.55 -10.02
C LEU A 96 6.06 6.90 -11.49
N GLY A 97 5.87 5.95 -12.40
CA GLY A 97 5.94 6.20 -13.85
C GLY A 97 4.90 7.22 -14.30
N LEU A 98 3.67 7.10 -13.82
CA LEU A 98 2.62 8.07 -14.10
C LEU A 98 2.96 9.46 -13.54
N ARG A 99 3.54 9.53 -12.33
CA ARG A 99 3.99 10.78 -11.73
C ARG A 99 5.02 11.47 -12.60
N GLY A 100 6.04 10.75 -13.05
CA GLY A 100 7.04 11.26 -13.99
C GLY A 100 6.42 11.76 -15.30
N LEU A 101 5.44 11.04 -15.85
CA LEU A 101 4.72 11.45 -17.06
C LEU A 101 3.93 12.76 -16.86
N VAL A 102 3.23 12.91 -15.72
CA VAL A 102 2.51 14.15 -15.39
C VAL A 102 3.50 15.32 -15.31
N ASP A 103 4.61 15.13 -14.61
CA ASP A 103 5.60 16.19 -14.40
C ASP A 103 6.28 16.60 -15.72
N ALA A 104 6.58 15.63 -16.60
CA ALA A 104 7.10 15.88 -17.94
C ALA A 104 6.10 16.66 -18.82
N ARG A 105 4.83 16.23 -18.88
CA ARG A 105 3.80 16.94 -19.68
C ARG A 105 3.57 18.36 -19.17
N ARG A 106 3.60 18.56 -17.86
CA ARG A 106 3.50 19.89 -17.24
C ARG A 106 4.71 20.77 -17.59
N ALA A 107 5.93 20.21 -17.59
CA ALA A 107 7.13 20.94 -18.01
C ALA A 107 7.01 21.42 -19.46
N GLN A 108 6.62 20.51 -20.38
CA GLN A 108 6.36 20.86 -21.77
C GLN A 108 5.27 21.94 -21.90
N GLY A 109 4.21 21.87 -21.10
CA GLY A 109 3.17 22.89 -21.07
C GLY A 109 3.65 24.27 -20.59
N ARG A 110 4.57 24.30 -19.63
CA ARG A 110 5.22 25.54 -19.19
C ARG A 110 6.08 26.14 -20.30
N GLU A 111 6.84 25.32 -21.02
CA GLU A 111 7.65 25.75 -22.17
C GLU A 111 6.77 26.32 -23.29
N ARG A 112 5.68 25.63 -23.65
CA ARG A 112 4.68 26.12 -24.63
C ARG A 112 4.07 27.47 -24.25
N LYS A 113 3.95 27.74 -22.96
CA LYS A 113 3.42 29.00 -22.42
C LYS A 113 4.48 30.11 -22.41
N ALA A 114 5.74 29.77 -22.15
CA ALA A 114 6.84 30.72 -22.08
C ALA A 114 7.31 31.20 -23.46
N GLY A 115 7.14 30.39 -24.51
CA GLY A 115 7.44 30.76 -25.89
C GLY A 115 6.30 31.47 -26.63
N ARG A 116 5.23 31.87 -25.94
CA ARG A 116 4.05 32.57 -26.45
C ARG A 116 3.96 33.95 -25.85
#